data_AF-A0A355G2K1-F1
#
_entry.id   AF-A0A355G2K1-F1
#
_cell.length_a   1.000
_cell.length_b   1.000
_cell.length_c   1.000
_cell.angle_alpha   90.00
_cell.angle_beta   90.00
_cell.angle_gamma   90.00
#
_symmetry.space_group_name_H-M   'P 1'
#
loop_
_entity.id
_entity.type
_entity.pdbx_description
1 polymer ?
#
loop_
_entity_poly.entity_id
_entity_poly.type
_entity_poly.pdbx_seq_one_letter_code
_entity_poly.pdbx_strand_id
1 'polypeptide(L)'
;LGREVGPSLGQSRGMFMGLFNAPHIVGEALKTAVFASALFREFGFEATPTFDEKRCDIIQALKLKNSETLIAFCQGMQKGAPIDSNVIPEPWDMPGYDSQVIMSAGAFTGGSSIELSSDAPLREPFAVWMQGSMNFDSGKVGVLLAAREIVRRGLV
;
A
#
# COMPACT_ATOMS: atom_id res chain seq x y z
N LEU A 1 31.51 -25.42 -9.37
CA LEU A 1 30.72 -24.23 -9.77
C LEU A 1 29.35 -24.34 -9.10
N GLY A 2 28.96 -23.32 -8.33
CA GLY A 2 27.81 -23.32 -7.42
C GLY A 2 27.65 -21.91 -6.85
N ARG A 3 27.46 -21.75 -5.52
CA ARG A 3 27.35 -20.41 -4.89
C ARG A 3 28.65 -19.58 -4.91
N GLU A 4 29.78 -20.17 -5.28
CA GLU A 4 31.10 -19.52 -5.26
C GLU A 4 31.37 -18.60 -6.46
N VAL A 5 30.52 -18.65 -7.48
CA VAL A 5 30.69 -17.86 -8.71
C VAL A 5 29.39 -17.12 -9.02
N GLY A 6 29.47 -15.80 -9.14
CA GLY A 6 28.35 -14.92 -9.44
C GLY A 6 28.73 -13.45 -9.20
N PRO A 7 28.97 -12.64 -10.25
CA PRO A 7 29.38 -11.25 -10.05
C PRO A 7 28.23 -10.45 -9.41
N SER A 8 28.54 -9.64 -8.40
CA SER A 8 27.53 -8.83 -7.69
C SER A 8 27.09 -7.57 -8.43
N LEU A 9 27.71 -7.26 -9.59
CA LEU A 9 27.37 -6.16 -10.49
C LEU A 9 27.17 -4.80 -9.79
N GLY A 10 27.96 -4.52 -8.75
CA GLY A 10 27.88 -3.26 -7.98
C GLY A 10 26.70 -3.17 -7.00
N GLN A 11 25.86 -4.19 -6.88
CA GLN A 11 24.65 -4.17 -6.05
C GLN A 11 24.92 -4.32 -4.55
N SER A 12 26.16 -4.69 -4.18
CA SER A 12 26.53 -5.00 -2.80
C SER A 12 26.22 -3.84 -1.85
N ARG A 13 26.54 -2.60 -2.23
CA ARG A 13 26.29 -1.42 -1.38
C ARG A 13 24.80 -1.22 -1.09
N GLY A 14 23.95 -1.31 -2.12
CA GLY A 14 22.51 -1.17 -1.98
C GLY A 14 21.91 -2.25 -1.08
N MET A 15 22.37 -3.49 -1.23
CA MET A 15 21.94 -4.61 -0.38
C MET A 15 22.30 -4.39 1.10
N PHE A 16 23.54 -4.02 1.40
CA PHE A 16 23.97 -3.84 2.80
C PHE A 16 23.33 -2.61 3.46
N MET A 17 23.22 -1.49 2.73
CA MET A 17 22.51 -0.32 3.23
C MET A 17 21.01 -0.61 3.42
N GLY A 18 20.39 -1.33 2.50
CA GLY A 18 18.99 -1.76 2.61
C GLY A 18 18.78 -2.63 3.85
N LEU A 19 19.64 -3.64 4.06
CA LEU A 19 19.57 -4.51 5.22
C LEU A 19 19.74 -3.75 6.55
N PHE A 20 20.66 -2.79 6.62
CA PHE A 20 20.85 -1.95 7.79
C PHE A 20 19.61 -1.10 8.12
N ASN A 21 18.96 -0.54 7.10
CA ASN A 21 17.77 0.30 7.28
C ASN A 21 16.46 -0.49 7.41
N ALA A 22 16.46 -1.79 7.07
CA ALA A 22 15.26 -2.61 7.01
C ALA A 22 14.43 -2.60 8.31
N PRO A 23 15.00 -2.74 9.52
CA PRO A 23 14.20 -2.72 10.74
C PRO A 23 13.46 -1.40 10.95
N HIS A 24 14.09 -0.27 10.60
CA HIS A 24 13.50 1.04 10.71
C HIS A 24 12.35 1.22 9.70
N ILE A 25 12.62 0.94 8.42
CA ILE A 25 11.63 1.08 7.35
C ILE A 25 10.41 0.17 7.58
N VAL A 26 10.62 -1.07 8.04
CA VAL A 26 9.51 -1.96 8.42
C VAL A 26 8.69 -1.35 9.58
N GLY A 27 9.34 -0.72 10.56
CA GLY A 27 8.67 0.03 11.61
C GLY A 27 7.82 1.20 11.10
N GLU A 28 8.30 1.93 10.08
CA GLU A 28 7.56 3.02 9.43
C GLU A 28 6.32 2.50 8.68
N ALA A 29 6.46 1.39 7.95
CA ALA A 29 5.35 0.72 7.28
C ALA A 29 4.30 0.22 8.29
N LEU A 30 4.72 -0.39 9.40
CA LEU A 30 3.82 -0.86 10.47
C LEU A 30 3.06 0.30 11.13
N LYS A 31 3.73 1.42 11.43
CA LYS A 31 3.07 2.63 11.96
C LYS A 31 2.02 3.15 10.98
N THR A 32 2.31 3.12 9.68
CA THR A 32 1.38 3.54 8.62
C THR A 32 0.16 2.62 8.56
N ALA A 33 0.36 1.29 8.62
CA ALA A 33 -0.71 0.31 8.67
C ALA A 33 -1.64 0.49 9.88
N VAL A 34 -1.07 0.70 11.08
CA VAL A 34 -1.83 0.98 12.32
C VAL A 34 -2.62 2.27 12.19
N PHE A 35 -2.02 3.33 11.65
CA PHE A 35 -2.71 4.60 11.43
C PHE A 35 -3.88 4.47 10.44
N ALA A 36 -3.68 3.77 9.32
CA ALA A 36 -4.74 3.50 8.36
C ALA A 36 -5.88 2.68 8.99
N SER A 37 -5.54 1.62 9.74
CA SER A 37 -6.52 0.79 10.45
C SER A 37 -7.38 1.62 11.40
N ALA A 38 -6.77 2.47 12.24
CA ALA A 38 -7.51 3.34 13.16
C ALA A 38 -8.39 4.34 12.41
N LEU A 39 -7.84 5.06 11.43
CA LEU A 39 -8.56 6.11 10.70
C LEU A 39 -9.80 5.57 9.96
N PHE A 40 -9.66 4.49 9.20
CA PHE A 40 -10.78 3.98 8.40
C PHE A 40 -11.85 3.29 9.23
N ARG A 41 -11.51 2.82 10.44
CA ARG A 41 -12.51 2.37 11.42
C ARG A 41 -13.36 3.52 11.94
N GLU A 42 -12.81 4.72 12.14
CA GLU A 42 -13.58 5.91 12.50
C GLU A 42 -14.58 6.30 11.39
N PHE A 43 -14.31 5.95 10.13
CA PHE A 43 -15.25 6.08 9.00
C PHE A 43 -16.24 4.91 8.86
N GLY A 44 -16.25 3.98 9.82
CA GLY A 44 -17.17 2.85 9.82
C GLY A 44 -16.85 1.78 8.77
N PHE A 45 -15.59 1.67 8.33
CA PHE A 45 -15.09 0.54 7.56
C PHE A 45 -14.53 -0.55 8.47
N GLU A 46 -14.54 -1.79 8.00
CA GLU A 46 -13.86 -2.88 8.69
C GLU A 46 -12.38 -2.91 8.31
N ALA A 47 -11.52 -3.13 9.30
CA ALA A 47 -10.08 -3.24 9.13
C ALA A 47 -9.59 -4.54 9.76
N THR A 48 -8.67 -5.23 9.10
CA THR A 48 -7.94 -6.38 9.67
C THR A 48 -6.47 -6.35 9.25
N PRO A 49 -5.52 -6.44 10.21
CA PRO A 49 -5.74 -6.34 11.65
C PRO A 49 -6.29 -4.97 12.07
N THR A 50 -6.93 -4.93 13.24
CA THR A 50 -7.25 -3.68 13.96
C THR A 50 -5.97 -3.01 14.47
N PHE A 51 -6.09 -1.78 14.98
CA PHE A 51 -4.92 -0.97 15.35
C PHE A 51 -4.20 -1.49 16.60
N ASP A 52 -4.89 -2.25 17.46
CA ASP A 52 -4.41 -2.80 18.73
C ASP A 52 -4.08 -4.31 18.66
N GLU A 53 -4.39 -4.96 17.54
CA GLU A 53 -3.99 -6.34 17.29
C GLU A 53 -2.48 -6.49 17.03
N LYS A 54 -1.92 -7.61 17.47
CA LYS A 54 -0.52 -7.97 17.18
C LYS A 54 -0.32 -8.20 15.68
N ARG A 55 0.80 -7.71 15.14
CA ARG A 55 1.14 -7.79 13.72
C ARG A 55 2.36 -8.65 13.49
N CYS A 56 2.32 -9.42 12.41
CA CYS A 56 3.42 -10.29 11.97
C CYS A 56 3.94 -9.92 10.57
N ASP A 57 3.26 -8.99 9.88
CA ASP A 57 3.62 -8.47 8.57
C ASP A 57 3.21 -6.98 8.46
N ILE A 58 3.48 -6.38 7.30
CA ILE A 58 3.16 -4.98 6.97
C ILE A 58 1.78 -4.80 6.32
N ILE A 59 1.00 -5.87 6.16
CA ILE A 59 -0.24 -5.84 5.41
C ILE A 59 -1.34 -5.22 6.26
N GLN A 60 -2.12 -4.33 5.64
CA GLN A 60 -3.35 -3.80 6.20
C GLN A 60 -4.48 -4.02 5.21
N ALA A 61 -5.46 -4.83 5.59
CA ALA A 61 -6.68 -5.00 4.81
C ALA A 61 -7.80 -4.08 5.32
N LEU A 62 -8.53 -3.46 4.41
CA LEU A 62 -9.72 -2.63 4.69
C LEU A 62 -10.87 -3.08 3.79
N LYS A 63 -12.05 -3.37 4.35
CA LYS A 63 -13.25 -3.68 3.56
C LYS A 63 -14.00 -2.39 3.24
N LEU A 64 -13.98 -1.98 1.99
CA LEU A 64 -14.46 -0.67 1.55
C LEU A 64 -15.92 -0.69 1.05
N LYS A 65 -16.65 -1.78 1.29
CA LYS A 65 -18.10 -1.97 1.06
C LYS A 65 -18.52 -2.05 -0.42
N ASN A 66 -18.00 -1.20 -1.29
CA ASN A 66 -18.36 -1.15 -2.72
C ASN A 66 -17.15 -0.80 -3.61
N SER A 67 -17.33 -0.96 -4.92
CA SER A 67 -16.30 -0.67 -5.92
C SER A 67 -15.96 0.81 -6.01
N GLU A 68 -16.93 1.73 -5.84
CA GLU A 68 -16.66 3.17 -5.93
C GLU A 68 -15.71 3.64 -4.84
N THR A 69 -15.91 3.18 -3.61
CA THR A 69 -15.07 3.50 -2.45
C THR A 69 -13.68 2.87 -2.61
N LEU A 70 -13.62 1.64 -3.11
CA LEU A 70 -12.35 0.97 -3.42
C LEU A 70 -11.52 1.75 -4.45
N ILE A 71 -12.15 2.16 -5.56
CA ILE A 71 -11.47 2.94 -6.59
C ILE A 71 -11.04 4.30 -6.04
N ALA A 72 -11.92 4.98 -5.29
CA ALA A 72 -11.60 6.27 -4.67
C ALA A 72 -10.41 6.17 -3.71
N PHE A 73 -10.33 5.10 -2.91
CA PHE A 73 -9.22 4.82 -2.03
C PHE A 73 -7.91 4.71 -2.81
N CYS A 74 -7.83 3.81 -3.80
CA CYS A 74 -6.61 3.59 -4.58
C CYS A 74 -6.17 4.84 -5.36
N GLN A 75 -7.12 5.60 -5.90
CA GLN A 75 -6.81 6.85 -6.59
C GLN A 75 -6.31 7.94 -5.62
N GLY A 76 -6.83 8.01 -4.40
CA GLY A 76 -6.32 8.93 -3.38
C GLY A 76 -4.95 8.51 -2.85
N MET A 77 -4.70 7.21 -2.70
CA MET A 77 -3.38 6.65 -2.38
C MET A 77 -2.34 7.04 -3.43
N GLN A 78 -2.65 6.86 -4.72
CA GLN A 78 -1.73 7.19 -5.81
C GLN A 78 -1.35 8.69 -5.83
N LYS A 79 -2.30 9.58 -5.53
CA LYS A 79 -2.04 11.03 -5.41
C LYS A 79 -1.03 11.37 -4.31
N GLY A 80 -0.90 10.51 -3.29
CA GLY A 80 0.08 10.66 -2.21
C GLY A 80 1.43 10.01 -2.48
N ALA A 81 1.59 9.32 -3.61
CA ALA A 81 2.82 8.63 -3.95
C ALA A 81 3.93 9.60 -4.37
N PRO A 82 5.22 9.27 -4.13
CA PRO A 82 6.33 10.11 -4.57
C PRO A 82 6.54 10.11 -6.08
N ILE A 83 6.19 9.01 -6.76
CA ILE A 83 6.35 8.82 -8.21
C ILE A 83 4.97 8.62 -8.84
N ASP A 84 4.78 9.13 -10.06
CA ASP A 84 3.54 8.98 -10.84
C ASP A 84 2.26 9.41 -10.09
N SER A 85 2.36 10.41 -9.22
CA SER A 85 1.21 10.93 -8.46
C SER A 85 0.17 11.66 -9.30
N ASN A 86 0.55 12.06 -10.52
CA ASN A 86 -0.33 12.62 -11.54
C ASN A 86 -1.08 11.55 -12.35
N VAL A 87 -0.69 10.27 -12.23
CA VAL A 87 -1.37 9.15 -12.90
C VAL A 87 -2.55 8.69 -12.06
N ILE A 88 -3.66 8.40 -12.71
CA ILE A 88 -4.89 7.94 -12.06
C ILE A 88 -4.99 6.43 -12.28
N PRO A 89 -4.98 5.60 -11.22
CA PRO A 89 -5.15 4.17 -11.37
C PRO A 89 -6.59 3.85 -11.78
N GLU A 90 -6.72 2.90 -12.71
CA GLU A 90 -7.98 2.37 -13.21
C GLU A 90 -7.98 0.85 -13.06
N PRO A 91 -9.15 0.22 -12.87
CA PRO A 91 -9.27 -1.23 -12.90
C PRO A 91 -8.77 -1.81 -14.22
N TRP A 92 -7.95 -2.86 -14.17
CA TRP A 92 -7.40 -3.53 -15.34
C TRP A 92 -7.50 -5.06 -15.21
N ASP A 93 -7.67 -5.73 -16.36
CA ASP A 93 -7.68 -7.18 -16.50
C ASP A 93 -6.26 -7.76 -16.31
N MET A 94 -5.84 -7.86 -15.04
CA MET A 94 -4.55 -8.42 -14.68
C MET A 94 -4.52 -9.93 -14.99
N PRO A 95 -3.55 -10.43 -15.77
CA PRO A 95 -3.45 -11.86 -16.08
C PRO A 95 -3.38 -12.73 -14.82
N GLY A 96 -4.23 -13.76 -14.76
CA GLY A 96 -4.31 -14.68 -13.61
C GLY A 96 -5.38 -14.33 -12.58
N TYR A 97 -6.15 -13.25 -12.77
CA TYR A 97 -7.28 -12.90 -11.92
C TYR A 97 -8.61 -13.03 -12.68
N ASP A 98 -9.62 -13.56 -12.00
CA ASP A 98 -11.00 -13.69 -12.52
C ASP A 98 -11.81 -12.37 -12.40
N SER A 99 -11.20 -11.32 -11.88
CA SER A 99 -11.81 -10.01 -11.70
C SER A 99 -10.79 -8.93 -12.02
N GLN A 100 -11.26 -7.77 -12.47
CA GLN A 100 -10.39 -6.61 -12.63
C GLN A 100 -9.69 -6.27 -11.32
N VAL A 101 -8.44 -5.85 -11.41
CA VAL A 101 -7.61 -5.45 -10.27
C VAL A 101 -7.29 -3.96 -10.44
N ILE A 102 -7.37 -3.21 -9.35
CA ILE A 102 -6.85 -1.84 -9.28
C ILE A 102 -5.63 -1.81 -8.37
N MET A 103 -4.62 -1.02 -8.74
CA MET A 103 -3.37 -0.90 -7.99
C MET A 103 -2.91 0.56 -7.94
N SER A 104 -2.46 1.01 -6.77
CA SER A 104 -1.64 2.19 -6.57
C SER A 104 -0.21 1.74 -6.25
N ALA A 105 0.75 2.19 -7.06
CA ALA A 105 2.13 1.73 -7.03
C ALA A 105 3.13 2.79 -7.51
N GLY A 106 2.97 4.04 -7.06
CA GLY A 106 3.89 5.14 -7.35
C GLY A 106 5.22 5.05 -6.60
N ALA A 107 5.99 4.00 -6.87
CA ALA A 107 7.23 3.65 -6.19
C ALA A 107 8.47 4.03 -7.01
N PHE A 108 9.59 4.28 -6.34
CA PHE A 108 10.90 4.45 -6.99
C PHE A 108 11.39 3.14 -7.63
N THR A 109 11.13 2.01 -6.97
CA THR A 109 11.44 0.68 -7.48
C THR A 109 10.17 0.00 -7.97
N GLY A 110 10.12 -0.33 -9.27
CA GLY A 110 8.96 -1.00 -9.87
C GLY A 110 8.59 -2.28 -9.13
N GLY A 111 7.34 -2.36 -8.65
CA GLY A 111 6.82 -3.52 -7.92
C GLY A 111 7.23 -3.60 -6.44
N SER A 112 7.86 -2.56 -5.88
CA SER A 112 8.21 -2.52 -4.46
C SER A 112 6.98 -2.35 -3.56
N SER A 113 6.73 -3.33 -2.70
CA SER A 113 5.65 -3.31 -1.71
C SER A 113 6.07 -2.80 -0.32
N ILE A 114 7.36 -2.54 -0.10
CA ILE A 114 7.83 -1.83 1.09
C ILE A 114 7.67 -0.31 0.94
N GLU A 115 7.58 0.16 -0.31
CA GLU A 115 7.08 1.49 -0.64
C GLU A 115 5.55 1.50 -0.56
N LEU A 116 4.97 2.68 -0.31
CA LEU A 116 3.54 2.83 -0.09
C LEU A 116 2.76 2.36 -1.33
N SER A 117 1.92 1.35 -1.16
CA SER A 117 1.14 0.76 -2.23
C SER A 117 -0.19 0.22 -1.72
N SER A 118 -1.13 0.06 -2.65
CA SER A 118 -2.39 -0.61 -2.37
C SER A 118 -2.97 -1.28 -3.60
N ASP A 119 -3.47 -2.50 -3.46
CA ASP A 119 -4.08 -3.24 -4.56
C ASP A 119 -5.30 -4.05 -4.11
N ALA A 120 -6.20 -4.31 -5.06
CA ALA A 120 -7.44 -5.03 -4.80
C ALA A 120 -8.11 -5.57 -6.06
N PRO A 121 -8.70 -6.77 -6.03
CA PRO A 121 -9.68 -7.19 -7.00
C PRO A 121 -11.02 -6.48 -6.77
N LEU A 122 -11.69 -6.08 -7.86
CA LEU A 122 -13.02 -5.46 -7.84
C LEU A 122 -14.11 -6.54 -7.68
N ARG A 123 -14.16 -7.14 -6.50
CA ARG A 123 -15.20 -8.10 -6.12
C ARG A 123 -15.50 -8.00 -4.63
N GLU A 124 -16.67 -8.47 -4.22
CA GLU A 124 -17.02 -8.55 -2.80
C GLU A 124 -15.95 -9.31 -1.99
N PRO A 125 -15.56 -8.81 -0.80
CA PRO A 125 -16.17 -7.71 -0.04
C PRO A 125 -15.56 -6.31 -0.35
N PHE A 126 -14.96 -6.12 -1.52
CA PHE A 126 -14.23 -4.91 -1.93
C PHE A 126 -13.13 -4.55 -0.91
N ALA A 127 -12.36 -5.57 -0.54
CA ALA A 127 -11.23 -5.40 0.35
C ALA A 127 -10.03 -4.87 -0.43
N VAL A 128 -9.34 -3.87 0.14
CA VAL A 128 -8.04 -3.40 -0.34
C VAL A 128 -6.94 -3.90 0.58
N TRP A 129 -5.81 -4.30 -0.02
CA TRP A 129 -4.57 -4.59 0.70
C TRP A 129 -3.64 -3.40 0.54
N MET A 130 -3.45 -2.67 1.62
CA MET A 130 -2.52 -1.56 1.72
C MET A 130 -1.26 -2.03 2.46
N GLN A 131 -0.09 -1.62 1.98
CA GLN A 131 1.17 -2.00 2.60
C GLN A 131 2.29 -1.00 2.29
N GLY A 132 3.35 -1.11 3.09
CA GLY A 132 4.56 -0.33 2.89
C GLY A 132 4.44 1.12 3.33
N SER A 133 5.61 1.72 3.48
CA SER A 133 5.91 3.15 3.49
C SER A 133 7.35 3.30 3.96
N MET A 134 8.21 3.96 3.18
CA MET A 134 9.61 4.15 3.59
C MET A 134 9.78 5.08 4.79
N ASN A 135 8.78 5.93 5.06
CA ASN A 135 8.71 6.76 6.25
C ASN A 135 7.24 6.99 6.65
N PHE A 136 6.95 7.14 7.93
CA PHE A 136 5.58 7.27 8.40
C PHE A 136 4.88 8.55 7.89
N ASP A 137 5.59 9.66 7.77
CA ASP A 137 4.97 10.94 7.39
C ASP A 137 4.40 10.91 5.97
N SER A 138 5.14 10.35 4.99
CA SER A 138 4.67 10.14 3.63
C SER A 138 3.52 9.13 3.57
N GLY A 139 3.64 8.03 4.33
CA GLY A 139 2.58 7.03 4.46
C GLY A 139 1.27 7.63 4.98
N LYS A 140 1.38 8.45 6.04
CA LYS A 140 0.27 9.20 6.62
C LYS A 140 -0.37 10.15 5.62
N VAL A 141 0.42 10.87 4.81
CA VAL A 141 -0.12 11.74 3.75
C VAL A 141 -0.91 10.93 2.72
N GLY A 142 -0.39 9.80 2.25
CA GLY A 142 -1.11 8.93 1.30
C GLY A 142 -2.44 8.43 1.87
N VAL A 143 -2.43 7.95 3.11
CA VAL A 143 -3.66 7.54 3.84
C VAL A 143 -4.66 8.69 3.94
N LEU A 144 -4.21 9.89 4.30
CA LEU A 144 -5.07 11.07 4.43
C LEU A 144 -5.65 11.51 3.07
N LEU A 145 -4.90 11.36 1.99
CA LEU A 145 -5.39 11.66 0.64
C LEU A 145 -6.41 10.63 0.15
N ALA A 146 -6.24 9.35 0.48
CA ALA A 146 -7.25 8.30 0.27
C ALA A 146 -8.56 8.62 1.02
N ALA A 147 -8.44 8.94 2.32
CA ALA A 147 -9.56 9.38 3.15
C ALA A 147 -10.26 10.62 2.55
N ARG A 148 -9.48 11.64 2.16
CA ARG A 148 -10.01 12.86 1.54
C ARG A 148 -10.75 12.58 0.25
N GLU A 149 -10.25 11.67 -0.59
CA GLU A 149 -10.90 11.33 -1.85
C GLU A 149 -12.25 10.65 -1.65
N ILE A 150 -12.36 9.75 -0.66
CA ILE A 150 -13.61 9.11 -0.25
C ILE A 150 -14.62 10.16 0.26
N VAL A 151 -14.20 11.04 1.18
CA VAL A 151 -15.05 12.12 1.73
C VAL A 151 -15.51 13.07 0.62
N ARG A 152 -14.62 13.48 -0.29
CA ARG A 152 -14.94 14.38 -1.41
C ARG A 152 -16.01 13.81 -2.34
N ARG A 153 -16.09 12.47 -2.45
CA ARG A 153 -17.10 11.77 -3.26
C ARG A 153 -18.38 11.41 -2.50
N GLY A 154 -18.47 11.73 -1.20
CA GLY A 154 -19.65 11.41 -0.38
C GLY A 154 -19.84 9.90 -0.16
N LEU A 155 -18.73 9.16 -0.02
CA LEU A 155 -18.73 7.69 0.10
C LEU A 155 -18.60 7.21 1.56
N VAL A 156 -18.71 8.12 2.53
CA VAL A 156 -18.76 7.89 3.99
C VAL A 156 -19.87 8.72 4.63
#